data_AF-A0A850H2C9-F1
#
_entry.id   AF-A0A850H2C9-F1
#
_cell.length_a   1.000
_cell.length_b   1.000
_cell.length_c   1.000
_cell.angle_alpha   90.00
_cell.angle_beta   90.00
_cell.angle_gamma   90.00
#
_symmetry.space_group_name_H-M   'P 1'
#
loop_
_entity.id
_entity.type
_entity.pdbx_description
1 polymer ?
#
loop_
_entity_poly.entity_id
_entity_poly.type
_entity_poly.pdbx_seq_one_letter_code
_entity_poly.pdbx_strand_id
1 'polypeptide(L)'
;MAKTRSILKRQLDARAKIWPDVTNRMLWDRNERDGFSTLPRTMPLIMNIMDGLSNKGFPVGQTYLELWCRLYDELFLTLNRPEEMAFYAGFTGQRAVRTWKDRVKRLADLGFIDLKSGPLGEMSYAIFFNPYHVIKRAYLKGLVQEDKYRALVIRSNEIGAFDLDDIDDAGDLVDPDDDDQEDEEEKKPARRKIKRPSKRSATNKASA
;
A
#
# COMPACT_ATOMS: atom_id res chain seq x y z
N MET A 1 14.99 -14.85 -15.60
CA MET A 1 13.88 -15.44 -16.37
C MET A 1 13.98 -16.97 -16.55
N ALA A 2 14.99 -17.51 -17.22
CA ALA A 2 15.07 -18.96 -17.51
C ALA A 2 15.18 -19.88 -16.27
N LYS A 3 15.98 -19.48 -15.26
CA LYS A 3 16.17 -20.24 -14.01
C LYS A 3 14.87 -20.38 -13.21
N THR A 4 14.08 -19.31 -13.10
CA THR A 4 12.77 -19.28 -12.43
C THR A 4 11.75 -20.21 -13.11
N ARG A 5 11.69 -20.21 -14.44
CA ARG A 5 10.85 -21.16 -15.20
C ARG A 5 11.25 -22.62 -14.92
N SER A 6 12.54 -22.90 -14.74
CA SER A 6 13.01 -24.26 -14.41
C SER A 6 12.62 -24.71 -13.00
N ILE A 7 12.65 -23.81 -12.01
CA ILE A 7 12.23 -24.10 -10.62
C ILE A 7 10.72 -24.36 -10.57
N LEU A 8 9.95 -23.48 -11.21
CA LEU A 8 8.50 -23.62 -11.31
C LEU A 8 8.11 -24.96 -11.95
N LYS A 9 8.77 -25.33 -13.06
CA LYS A 9 8.53 -26.62 -13.72
C LYS A 9 8.78 -27.80 -12.78
N ARG A 10 9.90 -27.80 -12.05
CA ARG A 10 10.23 -28.88 -11.08
C ARG A 10 9.20 -28.96 -9.95
N GLN A 11 8.69 -27.83 -9.47
CA GLN A 11 7.64 -27.80 -8.44
C GLN A 11 6.30 -28.35 -8.96
N LEU A 12 5.91 -27.99 -10.18
CA LEU A 12 4.70 -28.50 -10.81
C LEU A 12 4.82 -30.02 -11.09
N ASP A 13 5.98 -30.49 -11.55
CA ASP A 13 6.26 -31.92 -11.74
C ASP A 13 6.18 -32.68 -10.40
N ALA A 14 6.71 -32.11 -9.32
CA ALA A 14 6.61 -32.70 -7.98
C ALA A 14 5.15 -32.74 -7.49
N ARG A 15 4.40 -31.64 -7.67
CA ARG A 15 2.97 -31.59 -7.32
C ARG A 15 2.19 -32.68 -8.06
N ALA A 16 2.42 -32.84 -9.36
CA ALA A 16 1.75 -33.86 -10.17
C ALA A 16 2.06 -35.29 -9.72
N LYS A 17 3.26 -35.54 -9.17
CA LYS A 17 3.62 -36.85 -8.61
C LYS A 17 2.98 -37.12 -7.24
N ILE A 18 2.89 -36.11 -6.40
CA ILE A 18 2.33 -36.23 -5.04
C ILE A 18 0.78 -36.21 -5.07
N TRP A 19 0.21 -35.49 -6.04
CA TRP A 19 -1.24 -35.36 -6.26
C TRP A 19 -1.60 -35.68 -7.72
N PRO A 20 -1.55 -36.96 -8.13
CA PRO A 20 -1.80 -37.35 -9.52
C PRO A 20 -3.24 -37.09 -9.98
N ASP A 21 -4.21 -37.14 -9.06
CA ASP A 21 -5.63 -36.99 -9.38
C ASP A 21 -6.11 -35.52 -9.36
N VAL A 22 -5.24 -34.57 -8.98
CA VAL A 22 -5.59 -33.15 -8.94
C VAL A 22 -5.62 -32.57 -10.34
N THR A 23 -6.81 -32.13 -10.75
CA THR A 23 -7.00 -31.37 -11.98
C THR A 23 -6.95 -29.87 -11.71
N ASN A 24 -6.64 -29.04 -12.71
CA ASN A 24 -6.69 -27.57 -12.57
C ASN A 24 -8.07 -27.09 -12.11
N ARG A 25 -9.16 -27.78 -12.46
CA ARG A 25 -10.51 -27.42 -12.02
C ARG A 25 -10.69 -27.50 -10.51
N MET A 26 -9.89 -28.30 -9.82
CA MET A 26 -9.90 -28.46 -8.35
C MET A 26 -9.09 -27.37 -7.64
N LEU A 27 -8.31 -26.58 -8.39
CA LEU A 27 -7.46 -25.53 -7.86
C LEU A 27 -8.14 -24.17 -8.06
N TRP A 28 -7.92 -23.28 -7.10
CA TRP A 28 -8.41 -21.91 -7.17
C TRP A 28 -7.32 -21.01 -7.75
N ASP A 29 -7.12 -21.10 -9.05
CA ASP A 29 -6.16 -20.26 -9.78
C ASP A 29 -6.81 -18.93 -10.18
N ARG A 30 -6.21 -17.81 -9.75
CA ARG A 30 -6.68 -16.45 -10.08
C ARG A 30 -6.66 -16.10 -11.56
N ASN A 31 -5.97 -16.89 -12.40
CA ASN A 31 -5.97 -16.71 -13.85
C ASN A 31 -7.12 -17.48 -14.54
N GLU A 32 -7.74 -18.44 -13.84
CA GLU A 32 -8.84 -19.27 -14.37
C GLU A 32 -10.17 -19.09 -13.62
N ARG A 33 -10.17 -18.33 -12.52
CA ARG A 33 -11.28 -18.18 -11.58
C ARG A 33 -11.38 -16.72 -11.11
N ASP A 34 -12.61 -16.30 -10.81
CA ASP A 34 -12.91 -14.95 -10.33
C ASP A 34 -13.02 -14.89 -8.79
N GLY A 35 -13.20 -13.68 -8.26
CA GLY A 35 -13.46 -13.44 -6.84
C GLY A 35 -12.20 -13.25 -5.97
N PHE A 36 -11.08 -12.84 -6.57
CA PHE A 36 -9.84 -12.54 -5.86
C PHE A 36 -9.73 -11.04 -5.56
N SER A 37 -9.16 -10.72 -4.40
CA SER A 37 -8.67 -9.37 -4.09
C SER A 37 -7.14 -9.35 -4.15
N THR A 38 -6.56 -8.22 -4.53
CA THR A 38 -5.11 -8.01 -4.47
C THR A 38 -4.73 -7.63 -3.04
N LEU A 39 -3.88 -8.44 -2.40
CA LEU A 39 -3.37 -8.16 -1.06
C LEU A 39 -1.84 -8.25 -0.98
N PRO A 40 -1.19 -7.46 -0.11
CA PRO A 40 0.23 -7.62 0.19
C PRO A 40 0.53 -9.02 0.71
N ARG A 41 1.62 -9.64 0.26
CA ARG A 41 2.03 -10.98 0.77
C ARG A 41 2.44 -10.96 2.25
N THR A 42 2.69 -9.77 2.79
CA THR A 42 2.98 -9.48 4.19
C THR A 42 1.72 -9.21 5.02
N MET A 43 0.52 -9.24 4.42
CA MET A 43 -0.74 -8.96 5.12
C MET A 43 -0.87 -9.72 6.46
N PRO A 44 -0.50 -11.02 6.57
CA PRO A 44 -0.55 -11.71 7.87
C PRO A 44 0.35 -11.08 8.95
N LEU A 45 1.55 -10.60 8.59
CA LEU A 45 2.45 -9.92 9.53
C LEU A 45 1.92 -8.52 9.88
N ILE A 46 1.43 -7.79 8.88
CA ILE A 46 0.79 -6.47 9.05
C ILE A 46 -0.38 -6.58 10.05
N MET A 47 -1.29 -7.53 9.86
CA MET A 47 -2.42 -7.77 10.76
C MET A 47 -1.96 -8.09 12.19
N ASN A 48 -0.94 -8.93 12.35
CA ASN A 48 -0.39 -9.26 13.67
C ASN A 48 0.28 -8.06 14.37
N ILE A 49 0.82 -7.11 13.61
CA ILE A 49 1.34 -5.84 14.13
C ILE A 49 0.18 -4.91 14.49
N MET A 50 -0.83 -4.76 13.62
CA MET A 50 -2.05 -3.99 13.90
C MET A 50 -2.74 -4.45 15.19
N ASP A 51 -2.88 -5.76 15.39
CA ASP A 51 -3.47 -6.34 16.60
C ASP A 51 -2.64 -6.08 17.86
N GLY A 52 -1.32 -5.96 17.72
CA GLY A 52 -0.42 -5.59 18.81
C GLY A 52 -0.43 -4.10 19.12
N LEU A 53 -0.61 -3.25 18.11
CA LEU A 53 -0.75 -1.80 18.25
C LEU A 53 -2.12 -1.42 18.85
N SER A 54 -3.15 -2.19 18.54
CA SER A 54 -4.44 -2.05 19.18
C SER A 54 -4.39 -2.58 20.61
N ASN A 55 -4.96 -1.83 21.55
CA ASN A 55 -5.01 -2.21 22.96
C ASN A 55 -5.46 -3.67 23.18
N LYS A 56 -4.92 -4.30 24.23
CA LYS A 56 -5.19 -5.70 24.59
C LYS A 56 -6.70 -6.00 24.59
N GLY A 57 -7.10 -7.05 23.86
CA GLY A 57 -8.49 -7.48 23.75
C GLY A 57 -9.29 -6.83 22.62
N PHE A 58 -8.66 -5.95 21.83
CA PHE A 58 -9.31 -5.25 20.72
C PHE A 58 -8.61 -5.51 19.37
N PRO A 59 -8.44 -6.78 18.91
CA PRO A 59 -7.81 -7.06 17.63
C PRO A 59 -8.60 -6.41 16.48
N VAL A 60 -7.88 -5.79 15.54
CA VAL A 60 -8.40 -5.02 14.41
C VAL A 60 -8.02 -5.64 13.06
N GLY A 61 -7.04 -6.55 13.00
CA GLY A 61 -6.50 -7.11 11.78
C GLY A 61 -7.55 -7.84 10.94
N GLN A 62 -8.43 -8.62 11.57
CA GLN A 62 -9.52 -9.30 10.85
C GLN A 62 -10.52 -8.31 10.24
N THR A 63 -10.82 -7.21 10.94
CA THR A 63 -11.66 -6.14 10.39
C THR A 63 -10.98 -5.46 9.21
N TYR A 64 -9.69 -5.17 9.33
CA TYR A 64 -8.91 -4.59 8.24
C TYR A 64 -8.88 -5.49 7.00
N LEU A 65 -8.64 -6.80 7.17
CA LEU A 65 -8.64 -7.76 6.08
C LEU A 65 -10.01 -7.84 5.37
N GLU A 66 -11.11 -7.83 6.13
CA GLU A 66 -12.45 -7.83 5.54
C GLU A 66 -12.70 -6.59 4.69
N LEU A 67 -12.33 -5.41 5.20
CA LEU A 67 -12.46 -4.18 4.44
C LEU A 67 -11.54 -4.17 3.21
N TRP A 68 -10.30 -4.65 3.36
CA TRP A 68 -9.33 -4.74 2.26
C TRP A 68 -9.84 -5.63 1.12
N CYS A 69 -10.48 -6.75 1.43
CA CYS A 69 -11.07 -7.63 0.43
C CYS A 69 -12.20 -6.98 -0.39
N ARG A 70 -12.71 -5.82 0.04
CA ARG A 70 -13.69 -5.01 -0.72
C ARG A 70 -13.05 -3.92 -1.57
N LEU A 71 -11.76 -3.68 -1.40
CA LEU A 71 -11.04 -2.63 -2.12
C LEU A 71 -10.76 -3.05 -3.55
N TYR A 72 -10.77 -2.03 -4.41
CA TYR A 72 -10.18 -2.03 -5.73
C TYR A 72 -9.00 -1.04 -5.73
N ASP A 73 -8.54 -0.64 -6.92
CA ASP A 73 -7.33 0.14 -7.08
C ASP A 73 -7.44 1.58 -6.53
N GLU A 74 -8.65 2.09 -6.29
CA GLU A 74 -8.87 3.44 -5.76
C GLU A 74 -8.61 3.55 -4.24
N LEU A 75 -8.42 2.43 -3.53
CA LEU A 75 -8.17 2.39 -2.07
C LEU A 75 -9.20 3.17 -1.24
N PHE A 76 -10.44 3.23 -1.75
CA PHE A 76 -11.57 3.94 -1.19
C PHE A 76 -12.76 2.99 -1.00
N LEU A 77 -13.48 3.12 0.11
CA LEU A 77 -14.62 2.29 0.44
C LEU A 77 -15.78 3.12 0.96
N THR A 78 -17.00 2.83 0.48
CA THR A 78 -18.23 3.31 1.11
C THR A 78 -18.71 2.29 2.15
N LEU A 79 -18.88 2.73 3.40
CA LEU A 79 -19.28 1.91 4.54
C LEU A 79 -20.81 1.83 4.67
N ASN A 80 -21.48 1.27 3.66
CA ASN A 80 -22.94 1.31 3.52
C ASN A 80 -23.71 0.08 4.00
N ARG A 81 -23.03 -0.99 4.41
CA ARG A 81 -23.66 -2.25 4.86
C ARG A 81 -23.02 -2.74 6.17
N PRO A 82 -23.16 -1.99 7.28
CA PRO A 82 -22.43 -2.28 8.51
C PRO A 82 -22.80 -3.63 9.14
N GLU A 83 -24.02 -4.13 8.97
CA GLU A 83 -24.44 -5.45 9.42
C GLU A 83 -23.69 -6.57 8.69
N GLU A 84 -23.61 -6.46 7.37
CA GLU A 84 -22.91 -7.42 6.49
C GLU A 84 -21.40 -7.39 6.75
N MET A 85 -20.81 -6.20 6.79
CA MET A 85 -19.38 -6.00 7.05
C MET A 85 -18.99 -6.53 8.43
N ALA A 86 -19.81 -6.28 9.45
CA ALA A 86 -19.59 -6.84 10.78
C ALA A 86 -19.63 -8.37 10.76
N PHE A 87 -20.62 -8.96 10.07
CA PHE A 87 -20.77 -10.40 9.97
C PHE A 87 -19.60 -11.06 9.23
N TYR A 88 -19.15 -10.51 8.10
CA TYR A 88 -18.00 -11.04 7.34
C TYR A 88 -16.67 -10.86 8.07
N ALA A 89 -16.55 -9.83 8.92
CA ALA A 89 -15.41 -9.67 9.82
C ALA A 89 -15.47 -10.65 11.02
N GLY A 90 -16.51 -11.50 11.11
CA GLY A 90 -16.67 -12.53 12.13
C GLY A 90 -17.41 -12.08 13.40
N PHE A 91 -17.97 -10.86 13.43
CA PHE A 91 -18.76 -10.40 14.57
C PHE A 91 -20.21 -10.87 14.47
N THR A 92 -20.72 -11.45 15.55
CA THR A 92 -22.10 -11.96 15.65
C THR A 92 -22.79 -11.48 16.92
N GLY A 93 -24.11 -11.67 16.99
CA GLY A 93 -24.94 -11.29 18.14
C GLY A 93 -25.33 -9.81 18.19
N GLN A 94 -26.03 -9.43 19.26
CA GLN A 94 -26.67 -8.11 19.41
C GLN A 94 -25.70 -6.92 19.37
N ARG A 95 -24.41 -7.16 19.63
CA ARG A 95 -23.36 -6.12 19.66
C ARG A 95 -22.42 -6.18 18.46
N ALA A 96 -22.72 -6.98 17.44
CA ALA A 96 -21.84 -7.19 16.28
C ALA A 96 -21.45 -5.86 15.61
N VAL A 97 -22.44 -5.10 15.15
CA VAL A 97 -22.22 -3.80 14.47
C VAL A 97 -21.50 -2.81 15.37
N ARG A 98 -21.85 -2.74 16.67
CA ARG A 98 -21.16 -1.86 17.62
C ARG A 98 -19.68 -2.23 17.76
N THR A 99 -19.38 -3.51 17.86
CA THR A 99 -18.00 -4.02 18.01
C THR A 99 -17.20 -3.77 16.73
N TRP A 100 -17.79 -4.01 15.57
CA TRP A 100 -17.19 -3.70 14.28
C TRP A 100 -16.90 -2.20 14.15
N LYS A 101 -17.86 -1.32 14.46
CA LYS A 101 -17.65 0.14 14.47
C LYS A 101 -16.50 0.57 15.39
N ASP A 102 -16.36 -0.05 16.57
CA ASP A 102 -15.21 0.19 17.45
C ASP A 102 -13.87 -0.22 16.81
N ARG A 103 -13.81 -1.35 16.09
CA ARG A 103 -12.60 -1.76 15.35
C ARG A 103 -12.27 -0.83 14.19
N VAL A 104 -13.27 -0.39 13.43
CA VAL A 104 -13.09 0.58 12.35
C VAL A 104 -12.54 1.91 12.89
N LYS A 105 -13.09 2.43 14.00
CA LYS A 105 -12.57 3.65 14.64
C LYS A 105 -11.12 3.48 15.08
N ARG A 106 -10.77 2.34 15.69
CA ARG A 106 -9.37 2.05 16.09
C ARG A 106 -8.41 1.99 14.90
N LEU A 107 -8.83 1.42 13.78
CA LEU A 107 -8.01 1.44 12.55
C LEU A 107 -7.74 2.87 12.09
N ALA A 108 -8.72 3.77 12.23
CA ALA A 108 -8.56 5.18 11.93
C ALA A 108 -7.64 5.89 12.93
N ASP A 109 -7.83 5.66 14.23
CA ASP A 109 -6.98 6.22 15.29
C ASP A 109 -5.51 5.80 15.15
N LEU A 110 -5.27 4.57 14.69
CA LEU A 110 -3.93 4.04 14.40
C LEU A 110 -3.35 4.58 13.08
N GLY A 111 -4.14 5.24 12.25
CA GLY A 111 -3.71 5.82 10.97
C GLY A 111 -3.62 4.83 9.81
N PHE A 112 -4.24 3.64 9.90
CA PHE A 112 -4.31 2.70 8.78
C PHE A 112 -5.39 3.08 7.76
N ILE A 113 -6.41 3.78 8.21
CA ILE A 113 -7.48 4.34 7.38
C ILE A 113 -7.78 5.78 7.82
N ASP A 114 -8.39 6.58 6.95
CA ASP A 114 -9.10 7.81 7.35
C ASP A 114 -10.60 7.62 7.12
N LEU A 115 -11.42 8.27 7.95
CA LEU A 115 -12.87 8.17 7.92
C LEU A 115 -13.49 9.54 7.61
N LYS A 116 -14.45 9.55 6.68
CA LYS A 116 -15.26 10.75 6.40
C LYS A 116 -16.73 10.50 6.65
N SER A 117 -17.36 11.53 7.24
CA SER A 117 -18.81 11.61 7.40
C SER A 117 -19.50 11.80 6.06
N GLY A 118 -20.74 11.37 5.97
CA GLY A 118 -21.57 11.49 4.79
C GLY A 118 -23.03 11.17 5.09
N PRO A 119 -23.86 10.92 4.05
CA PRO A 119 -25.28 10.65 4.20
C PRO A 119 -25.63 9.44 5.09
N LEU A 120 -24.67 8.53 5.31
CA LEU A 120 -24.83 7.31 6.09
C LEU A 120 -24.34 7.47 7.55
N GLY A 121 -23.95 8.69 7.94
CA GLY A 121 -23.47 9.05 9.27
C GLY A 121 -21.97 9.34 9.32
N GLU A 122 -21.42 9.33 10.54
CA GLU A 122 -20.02 9.72 10.83
C GLU A 122 -18.96 8.87 10.12
N MET A 123 -19.29 7.62 9.78
CA MET A 123 -18.40 6.67 9.13
C MET A 123 -19.03 6.23 7.81
N SER A 124 -19.16 7.16 6.86
CA SER A 124 -19.76 6.87 5.56
C SER A 124 -18.72 6.39 4.54
N TYR A 125 -17.50 6.92 4.64
CA TYR A 125 -16.43 6.66 3.69
C TYR A 125 -15.12 6.36 4.41
N ALA A 126 -14.28 5.52 3.81
CA ALA A 126 -12.94 5.21 4.28
C ALA A 126 -11.93 5.27 3.12
N ILE A 127 -10.74 5.81 3.38
CA ILE A 127 -9.56 5.65 2.52
C ILE A 127 -8.50 4.84 3.26
N PHE A 128 -7.65 4.12 2.51
CA PHE A 128 -6.65 3.21 3.06
C PHE A 128 -5.24 3.72 2.79
N PHE A 129 -4.44 3.85 3.85
CA PHE A 129 -3.05 4.25 3.74
C PHE A 129 -2.13 3.05 3.55
N ASN A 130 -0.93 3.29 3.02
CA ASN A 130 0.09 2.26 2.91
C ASN A 130 0.44 1.73 4.33
N PRO A 131 0.16 0.45 4.62
CA PRO A 131 0.36 -0.09 5.96
C PRO A 131 1.84 -0.13 6.37
N TYR A 132 2.78 -0.18 5.43
CA TYR A 132 4.22 -0.13 5.76
C TYR A 132 4.60 1.21 6.36
N HIS A 133 4.14 2.31 5.78
CA HIS A 133 4.42 3.66 6.28
C HIS A 133 3.90 3.86 7.70
N VAL A 134 2.67 3.39 7.95
CA VAL A 134 2.04 3.45 9.27
C VAL A 134 2.83 2.64 10.29
N ILE A 135 3.26 1.42 9.93
CA ILE A 135 4.03 0.54 10.81
C ILE A 135 5.41 1.12 11.10
N LYS A 136 6.14 1.63 10.10
CA LYS A 136 7.45 2.27 10.31
C LYS A 136 7.34 3.46 11.25
N ARG A 137 6.37 4.36 11.05
CA ARG A 137 6.10 5.46 11.99
C ARG A 137 5.77 4.99 13.40
N ALA A 138 4.98 3.92 13.54
CA ALA A 138 4.67 3.36 14.86
C ALA A 138 5.90 2.71 15.52
N TYR A 139 6.77 2.08 14.74
CA TYR A 139 8.03 1.50 15.20
C TYR A 139 9.00 2.57 15.72
N LEU A 140 9.17 3.67 14.97
CA LEU A 140 10.00 4.81 15.40
C LEU A 140 9.53 5.42 16.74
N LYS A 141 8.22 5.32 17.03
CA LYS A 141 7.63 5.72 18.31
C LYS A 141 7.76 4.68 19.43
N GLY A 142 8.40 3.53 19.18
CA GLY A 142 8.56 2.44 20.14
C GLY A 142 7.27 1.65 20.42
N LEU A 143 6.26 1.76 19.56
CA LEU A 143 4.94 1.11 19.76
C LEU A 143 4.88 -0.31 19.18
N VAL A 144 5.78 -0.66 18.27
CA VAL A 144 5.84 -1.97 17.63
C VAL A 144 6.89 -2.84 18.31
N GLN A 145 6.56 -4.10 18.59
CA GLN A 145 7.52 -5.07 19.12
C GLN A 145 8.64 -5.32 18.12
N GLU A 146 9.89 -5.26 18.59
CA GLU A 146 11.11 -5.41 17.80
C GLU A 146 11.10 -6.68 16.92
N ASP A 147 10.76 -7.84 17.51
CA ASP A 147 10.75 -9.11 16.78
C ASP A 147 9.74 -9.12 15.63
N LYS A 148 8.57 -8.50 15.82
CA LYS A 148 7.54 -8.38 14.78
C LYS A 148 8.00 -7.44 13.66
N TYR A 149 8.62 -6.32 14.02
CA TYR A 149 9.14 -5.37 13.04
C TYR A 149 10.27 -5.98 12.20
N ARG A 150 11.23 -6.66 12.84
CA ARG A 150 12.30 -7.39 12.13
C ARG A 150 11.77 -8.46 11.20
N ALA A 151 10.76 -9.22 11.63
CA ALA A 151 10.11 -10.21 10.78
C ALA A 151 9.47 -9.58 9.53
N LEU A 152 8.85 -8.40 9.69
CA LEU A 152 8.30 -7.64 8.56
C LEU A 152 9.42 -7.19 7.61
N VAL A 153 10.49 -6.58 8.12
CA VAL A 153 11.64 -6.11 7.31
C VAL A 153 12.25 -7.25 6.48
N ILE A 154 12.53 -8.40 7.11
CA ILE A 154 13.10 -9.57 6.42
C ILE A 154 12.13 -10.05 5.35
N ARG A 155 10.84 -10.22 5.69
CA ARG A 155 9.86 -10.75 4.75
C ARG A 155 9.60 -9.81 3.58
N SER A 156 9.57 -8.52 3.83
CA SER A 156 9.45 -7.45 2.83
C SER A 156 10.61 -7.51 1.82
N ASN A 157 11.85 -7.64 2.31
CA ASN A 157 13.03 -7.81 1.47
C ASN A 157 12.95 -9.07 0.60
N GLU A 158 12.53 -10.21 1.15
CA GLU A 158 12.38 -11.47 0.40
C GLU A 158 11.41 -11.37 -0.79
N ILE A 159 10.37 -10.55 -0.67
CA ILE A 159 9.34 -10.38 -1.69
C ILE A 159 9.54 -9.14 -2.56
N GLY A 160 10.55 -8.31 -2.27
CA GLY A 160 10.83 -7.06 -2.97
C GLY A 160 9.81 -5.95 -2.70
N ALA A 161 9.25 -5.89 -1.48
CA ALA A 161 8.37 -4.80 -1.05
C ALA A 161 9.18 -3.82 -0.19
N PHE A 162 9.66 -2.73 -0.77
CA PHE A 162 10.59 -1.79 -0.14
C PHE A 162 9.91 -0.56 0.47
N ASP A 163 8.59 -0.53 0.54
CA ASP A 163 7.78 0.59 1.04
C ASP A 163 8.12 1.05 2.49
N LEU A 164 8.86 0.24 3.26
CA LEU A 164 9.36 0.65 4.58
C LEU A 164 10.46 1.71 4.48
N ASP A 165 11.17 1.76 3.35
CA ASP A 165 12.29 2.65 3.09
C ASP A 165 11.82 4.03 2.60
N ASP A 166 10.55 4.16 2.20
CA ASP A 166 9.90 5.44 1.85
C ASP A 166 9.76 6.37 3.06
N ILE A 167 9.94 5.85 4.28
CA ILE A 167 9.81 6.62 5.52
C ILE A 167 11.18 6.71 6.20
N ASP A 168 11.68 7.93 6.38
CA ASP A 168 12.96 8.18 7.04
C ASP A 168 12.91 7.92 8.55
N ASP A 169 14.02 8.17 9.23
CA ASP A 169 14.13 7.99 10.68
C ASP A 169 13.43 9.10 11.49
N ALA A 170 13.00 10.20 10.84
CA ALA A 170 12.12 11.22 11.43
C ALA A 170 10.63 10.83 11.32
N GLY A 171 10.29 9.88 10.45
CA GLY A 171 8.93 9.42 10.18
C GLY A 171 8.25 10.15 9.02
N ASP A 172 9.02 10.94 8.26
CA ASP A 172 8.57 11.70 7.12
C ASP A 172 8.67 10.85 5.85
N LEU A 173 7.76 11.11 4.90
CA LEU A 173 7.76 10.44 3.60
C LEU A 173 8.83 11.07 2.72
N VAL A 174 9.79 10.25 2.28
CA VAL A 174 10.83 10.64 1.33
C VAL A 174 10.35 10.24 -0.06
N ASP A 175 10.10 11.22 -0.91
CA ASP A 175 9.75 10.96 -2.31
C ASP A 175 11.05 10.70 -3.08
N PRO A 176 11.25 9.52 -3.70
CA PRO A 176 12.42 9.30 -4.54
C PRO A 176 12.52 10.28 -5.72
N ASP A 177 11.42 10.95 -6.11
CA ASP A 177 11.41 11.99 -7.15
C ASP A 177 11.82 13.40 -6.63
N ASP A 178 11.96 13.60 -5.31
CA ASP A 178 12.45 14.88 -4.74
C ASP A 178 13.99 14.97 -4.81
N ASP A 179 14.71 13.85 -4.73
CA ASP A 179 16.18 13.81 -4.87
C ASP A 179 16.63 14.10 -6.32
N ASP A 180 15.81 13.78 -7.32
CA ASP A 180 16.11 14.03 -8.74
C ASP A 180 15.96 15.52 -9.14
N GLN A 181 15.28 16.34 -8.32
CA GLN A 181 15.14 17.79 -8.60
C GLN A 181 16.38 18.60 -8.21
N GLU A 182 17.10 18.21 -7.16
CA GLU A 182 18.35 18.90 -6.78
C GLU A 182 19.50 18.57 -7.75
N ASP A 183 19.55 17.33 -8.26
CA ASP A 183 20.59 16.87 -9.20
C ASP A 183 20.43 17.38 -10.65
N GLU A 184 19.23 17.81 -11.06
CA GLU A 184 18.99 18.41 -12.38
C GLU A 184 19.25 19.93 -12.43
N GLU A 185 19.09 20.67 -11.32
CA GLU A 185 19.36 22.12 -11.32
C GLU A 185 20.86 22.45 -11.45
N GLU A 186 21.77 21.60 -10.95
CA GLU A 186 23.23 21.78 -11.08
C GLU A 186 23.76 21.52 -12.50
N LYS A 187 22.99 20.86 -13.38
CA LYS A 187 23.44 20.48 -14.74
C LYS A 187 22.98 21.42 -15.85
N LYS A 188 22.60 22.66 -15.57
CA LYS A 188 22.37 23.66 -16.64
C LYS A 188 23.73 24.14 -17.21
N PRO A 189 24.08 23.84 -18.47
CA PRO A 189 25.35 24.28 -19.03
C PRO A 189 25.36 25.80 -19.16
N ALA A 190 26.45 26.42 -18.70
CA ALA A 190 26.68 27.85 -18.74
C ALA A 190 26.37 28.42 -20.15
N ARG A 191 25.34 29.27 -20.22
CA ARG A 191 24.89 29.96 -21.42
C ARG A 191 26.06 30.72 -22.06
N ARG A 192 26.61 30.20 -23.17
CA ARG A 192 27.65 30.86 -23.97
C ARG A 192 27.22 32.29 -24.30
N LYS A 193 27.96 33.28 -23.80
CA LYS A 193 27.73 34.70 -24.11
C LYS A 193 27.89 34.93 -25.61
N ILE A 194 26.78 35.13 -26.32
CA ILE A 194 26.79 35.60 -27.71
C ILE A 194 27.27 37.06 -27.70
N LYS A 195 28.43 37.34 -28.30
CA LYS A 195 28.91 38.71 -28.54
C LYS A 195 27.95 39.40 -29.51
N ARG A 196 27.35 40.52 -29.09
CA ARG A 196 26.53 41.39 -29.95
C ARG A 196 27.42 42.04 -31.04
N PRO A 197 27.05 42.00 -32.33
CA PRO A 197 27.67 42.87 -33.32
C PRO A 197 27.15 44.31 -33.16
N SER A 198 28.06 45.27 -33.34
CA SER A 198 27.81 46.70 -33.12
C SER A 198 26.90 47.29 -34.20
N LYS A 199 25.92 48.10 -33.78
CA LYS A 199 25.09 48.92 -34.68
C LYS A 199 25.97 49.87 -35.51
N ARG A 200 25.89 49.78 -36.84
CA ARG A 200 26.23 50.89 -37.74
C ARG A 200 24.95 51.48 -38.35
N SER A 201 25.01 52.79 -38.51
CA SER A 201 23.89 53.72 -38.62
C SER A 201 23.24 53.79 -40.01
N ALA A 202 22.04 54.36 -40.01
CA ALA A 202 21.15 54.67 -41.11
C ALA A 202 21.79 55.32 -42.34
N THR A 203 21.17 55.12 -43.51
CA THR A 203 20.75 56.24 -44.38
C THR A 203 19.75 55.82 -45.48
N ASN A 204 18.77 56.71 -45.69
CA ASN A 204 17.69 56.74 -46.67
C ASN A 204 18.15 56.73 -48.14
N LYS A 205 17.27 56.27 -49.05
CA LYS A 205 16.71 56.97 -50.25
C LYS A 205 15.94 55.94 -51.11
N ALA A 206 14.63 56.08 -51.28
CA ALA A 206 13.90 56.93 -52.25
C ALA A 206 13.83 56.33 -53.67
N SER A 207 12.58 56.06 -54.08
CA SER A 207 11.97 56.14 -55.43
C SER A 207 12.60 55.40 -56.62
N ALA A 208 11.84 54.46 -57.19
CA ALA A 208 11.12 54.61 -58.47
C ALA A 208 10.12 53.46 -58.64
#